data_AF-X1ATB4-F1
#
_entry.id   AF-X1ATB4-F1
#
_cell.length_a   1.000
_cell.length_b   1.000
_cell.length_c   1.000
_cell.angle_alpha   90.00
_cell.angle_beta   90.00
_cell.angle_gamma   90.00
#
_symmetry.space_group_name_H-M   'P 1'
#
loop_
_entity.id
_entity.type
_entity.pdbx_description
1 polymer ?
#
loop_
_entity_poly.entity_id
_entity_poly.type
_entity_poly.pdbx_seq_one_letter_code
_entity_poly.pdbx_strand_id
1 'polypeptide(L)' 'DFIANAGEVLAILVSKVAKNANEIYDYIKSKISGKTLEVIQGAAEKNLSSYDYAVADSLNLSLEKRSSKKRKV' A
#
# COMPACT_ATOMS: atom_id res chain seq x y z
N ASP A 1 4.01 10.42 -7.88
CA ASP A 1 2.88 9.78 -8.59
C ASP A 1 2.41 8.47 -7.99
N PHE A 2 3.28 7.48 -7.76
CA PHE A 2 2.84 6.14 -7.31
C PHE A 2 1.99 6.12 -6.02
N ILE A 3 2.44 6.81 -4.95
CA ILE A 3 1.70 6.89 -3.68
C ILE A 3 0.48 7.82 -3.79
N ALA A 4 0.60 8.91 -4.55
CA ALA A 4 -0.49 9.89 -4.75
C ALA A 4 -1.69 9.26 -5.47
N ASN A 5 -1.45 8.44 -6.49
CA ASN A 5 -2.49 7.77 -7.26
C ASN A 5 -3.08 6.54 -6.55
N ALA A 6 -2.45 6.05 -5.47
CA ALA A 6 -2.93 4.91 -4.71
C ALA A 6 -4.28 5.20 -4.00
N GLY A 7 -4.58 6.47 -3.72
CA GLY A 7 -5.84 6.87 -3.09
C GLY A 7 -7.07 6.61 -3.96
N GLU A 8 -6.96 6.85 -5.27
CA GLU A 8 -8.06 6.61 -6.20
C GLU A 8 -8.38 5.10 -6.32
N VAL A 9 -7.35 4.26 -6.42
CA VAL A 9 -7.51 2.80 -6.47
C VAL A 9 -8.12 2.27 -5.16
N LEU A 10 -7.69 2.79 -4.02
CA LEU A 10 -8.26 2.43 -2.71
C LEU A 10 -9.72 2.89 -2.58
N ALA A 11 -10.08 4.07 -3.10
CA ALA A 11 -11.46 4.54 -3.12
C ALA A 11 -12.39 3.61 -3.89
N ILE A 12 -11.96 3.15 -5.07
CA ILE A 12 -12.72 2.18 -5.87
C ILE A 12 -12.94 0.87 -5.09
N LEU A 13 -11.91 0.37 -4.41
CA LEU A 13 -12.01 -0.87 -3.62
C LEU A 13 -12.94 -0.73 -2.41
N VAL A 14 -12.84 0.37 -1.68
CA VAL A 14 -13.56 0.58 -0.41
C VAL A 14 -15.01 0.99 -0.64
N SER A 15 -15.31 1.66 -1.76
CA SER A 15 -16.67 2.05 -2.15
C SER A 15 -17.67 0.89 -2.20
N LYS A 16 -17.19 -0.34 -2.41
CA LYS A 16 -18.02 -1.55 -2.44
C LYS A 16 -18.56 -1.99 -1.08
N VAL A 17 -17.98 -1.48 0.01
CA VAL A 17 -18.25 -1.94 1.39
C VAL A 17 -18.60 -0.78 2.32
N ALA A 18 -18.04 0.41 2.09
CA ALA A 18 -18.31 1.58 2.90
C ALA A 18 -19.74 2.11 2.71
N LYS A 19 -20.33 2.59 3.81
CA LYS A 19 -21.73 3.06 3.82
C LYS A 19 -21.86 4.53 3.42
N ASN A 20 -20.78 5.30 3.51
CA ASN A 20 -20.76 6.73 3.24
C ASN A 20 -19.35 7.20 2.82
N ALA A 21 -19.27 8.40 2.26
CA ALA A 21 -18.01 8.97 1.76
C ALA A 21 -16.98 9.26 2.87
N ASN A 22 -17.43 9.53 4.10
CA ASN A 22 -16.53 9.81 5.22
C ASN A 22 -15.76 8.54 5.63
N GLU A 23 -16.42 7.38 5.68
CA GLU A 23 -15.76 6.10 5.94
C GLU A 23 -14.70 5.78 4.86
N ILE A 24 -15.01 6.09 3.59
CA ILE A 24 -14.06 5.92 2.49
C ILE A 24 -12.83 6.81 2.71
N TYR A 25 -13.06 8.09 3.01
CA TYR A 25 -11.99 9.06 3.23
C TYR A 25 -11.12 8.68 4.43
N ASP A 26 -11.71 8.36 5.58
CA ASP A 26 -10.98 8.01 6.80
C ASP A 26 -10.16 6.74 6.62
N TYR A 27 -10.72 5.75 5.93
CA TYR A 27 -9.99 4.52 5.60
C TYR A 27 -8.80 4.80 4.67
N ILE A 28 -9.00 5.54 3.59
CA ILE A 28 -7.94 5.88 2.63
C ILE A 28 -6.86 6.69 3.33
N LYS A 29 -7.24 7.72 4.09
CA LYS A 29 -6.32 8.58 4.85
C LYS A 29 -5.47 7.75 5.80
N SER A 30 -6.09 6.85 6.57
CA SER A 30 -5.39 5.96 7.49
C SER A 30 -4.41 5.05 6.75
N LYS A 31 -4.83 4.41 5.66
CA LYS A 31 -4.00 3.49 4.88
C LYS A 31 -2.84 4.18 4.16
N ILE A 32 -3.08 5.30 3.50
CA ILE A 32 -2.02 6.06 2.81
C ILE A 32 -1.04 6.63 3.82
N SER A 33 -1.51 7.21 4.92
CA SER A 33 -0.61 7.80 5.93
C SER A 33 0.30 6.75 6.53
N GLY A 34 -0.25 5.59 6.94
CA GLY A 34 0.54 4.48 7.46
C GLY A 34 1.57 3.99 6.44
N LYS A 35 1.15 3.75 5.19
CA LYS A 35 2.06 3.23 4.17
C LYS A 35 3.13 4.24 3.76
N THR A 36 2.80 5.53 3.74
CA THR A 36 3.75 6.61 3.45
C THR A 36 4.83 6.67 4.52
N LEU A 37 4.46 6.56 5.80
CA LEU A 37 5.43 6.53 6.90
C LEU A 37 6.33 5.30 6.83
N GLU A 38 5.77 4.11 6.59
CA GLU A 38 6.55 2.88 6.39
C GLU A 38 7.58 3.01 5.26
N VAL A 39 7.17 3.58 4.13
CA VAL A 39 8.05 3.78 2.97
C VAL A 39 9.14 4.79 3.28
N ILE A 40 8.83 5.91 3.93
CA ILE A 40 9.82 6.92 4.29
C ILE A 40 10.84 6.35 5.28
N GLN A 41 10.38 5.66 6.32
CA GLN A 41 11.26 5.05 7.32
C GLN A 41 12.14 3.97 6.71
N GLY A 42 11.55 3.02 5.97
CA GLY A 42 12.32 1.94 5.37
C GLY A 42 13.28 2.43 4.28
N ALA A 43 12.93 3.49 3.55
CA ALA A 43 13.83 4.15 2.61
C ALA A 43 15.03 4.77 3.33
N ALA A 44 14.79 5.45 4.45
CA ALA A 44 15.85 6.04 5.27
C ALA A 44 16.78 4.95 5.86
N GLU A 45 16.21 3.87 6.42
CA GLU A 45 16.98 2.76 6.98
C GLU A 45 17.86 2.06 5.93
N LYS A 46 17.34 1.90 4.71
CA LYS A 46 18.05 1.22 3.62
C LYS A 46 18.88 2.15 2.74
N ASN A 47 18.92 3.45 3.05
CA ASN A 47 19.56 4.49 2.21
C ASN A 47 19.10 4.42 0.74
N LEU A 48 17.80 4.20 0.52
CA LEU A 48 17.18 4.16 -0.81
C LEU A 48 16.31 5.40 -1.02
N SER A 49 16.02 5.70 -2.28
CA SER A 49 14.92 6.61 -2.60
C SER A 49 13.60 6.03 -2.10
N SER A 50 12.69 6.88 -1.63
CA SER A 50 11.33 6.46 -1.23
C SER A 50 10.60 5.73 -2.38
N TYR A 51 10.88 6.10 -3.63
CA TYR A 51 10.31 5.41 -4.79
C TYR A 51 10.85 3.99 -4.92
N ASP A 52 12.17 3.82 -4.91
CA ASP A 52 12.82 2.51 -5.07
C ASP A 52 12.45 1.57 -3.94
N TYR A 53 12.38 2.10 -2.71
CA TYR A 53 11.90 1.33 -1.57
C TYR A 53 10.45 0.89 -1.76
N ALA A 54 9.54 1.79 -2.15
CA ALA A 54 8.14 1.46 -2.37
C ALA A 54 7.96 0.37 -3.44
N VAL A 55 8.75 0.42 -4.52
CA VAL A 55 8.75 -0.61 -5.57
C VAL A 55 9.25 -1.94 -5.00
N ALA A 56 10.42 -1.94 -4.33
CA ALA A 56 10.99 -3.15 -3.76
C ALA A 56 10.06 -3.82 -2.74
N ASP A 57 9.44 -3.03 -1.85
CA ASP A 57 8.46 -3.49 -0.87
C ASP A 57 7.23 -4.13 -1.55
N SER A 58 6.69 -3.48 -2.59
CA SER A 58 5.55 -3.99 -3.34
C SER A 58 5.84 -5.31 -4.08
N LEU A 59 7.06 -5.46 -4.60
CA LEU A 59 7.52 -6.68 -5.24
C LEU A 59 7.69 -7.80 -4.22
N ASN A 60 8.26 -7.51 -3.06
CA ASN A 60 8.43 -8.49 -2.00
C ASN A 60 7.08 -9.03 -1.50
N LEU A 61 6.12 -8.14 -1.22
CA LEU A 61 4.75 -8.52 -0.86
C LEU A 61 4.09 -9.40 -1.93
N SER A 62 4.36 -9.14 -3.21
CA SER A 62 3.83 -9.94 -4.32
C SER A 62 4.47 -11.33 -4.39
N LEU A 63 5.76 -11.45 -4.08
CA LEU A 63 6.48 -12.72 -4.03
C LEU A 63 6.05 -13.58 -2.84
N GLU A 64 5.86 -12.97 -1.65
CA GLU A 64 5.33 -13.67 -0.47
C GLU A 64 3.93 -14.22 -0.69
N LYS A 65 3.05 -13.46 -1.37
CA LYS A 65 1.72 -13.96 -1.75
C LYS A 65 1.78 -15.12 -2.74
N ARG A 66 2.77 -15.15 -3.64
CA ARG A 66 2.97 -16.25 -4.58
C ARG A 66 3.54 -17.50 -3.91
N SER A 67 4.49 -17.35 -2.98
CA SER A 67 5.10 -18.47 -2.26
C SER A 67 4.10 -19.17 -1.33
N SER A 68 3.25 -18.40 -0.66
CA SER A 68 2.17 -18.93 0.20
C SER A 68 1.04 -19.62 -0.60
N LYS A 69 0.83 -19.25 -1.86
CA LYS A 69 -0.08 -19.97 -2.77
C LYS A 69 0.48 -21.31 -3.24
N LYS A 70 1.80 -21.43 -3.40
CA LYS A 70 2.47 -22.70 -3.77
C LYS A 70 2.52 -23.73 -2.63
N ARG A 71 2.47 -23.32 -1.37
CA ARG A 71 2.47 -24.23 -0.20
C ARG A 71 1.12 -24.89 0.11
N LYS A 72 0.05 -24.52 -0.59
CA LYS A 72 -1.32 -25.07 -0.41
C LYS A 72 -1.73 -26.08 -1.50
N VAL A 73 -0.76 -26.67 -2.20
CA VAL A 73 -0.99 -27.77 -3.16
C VAL A 73 -0.36 -29.03 -2.61
#